data_AF-A0A820U4Y4-F1
#
_entry.id   AF-A0A820U4Y4-F1
#
_cell.length_a   1.000
_cell.length_b   1.000
_cell.length_c   1.000
_cell.angle_alpha   90.00
_cell.angle_beta   90.00
_cell.angle_gamma   90.00
#
_symmetry.space_group_name_H-M   'P 1'
#
loop_
_entity.id
_entity.type
_entity.pdbx_description
1 polymer ?
#
loop_
_entity_poly.entity_id
_entity_poly.type
_entity_poly.pdbx_seq_one_letter_code
_entity_poly.pdbx_strand_id
1 'polypeptide(L)'
;MSSEKERKKCPSDELLKLVELWLKWDQCEITRQEIEQLQNESKWDNLDARLSHRIQFGTAGLRAKMGSGFALMNELTVIQATQGFIRHIQSTYKDKNDSLSVVIGFDARHQSQKFARLTAALFAHE
;
A
#
# COMPACT_ATOMS: atom_id res chain seq x y z
N MET A 1 44.12 -5.26 1.15
CA MET A 1 42.84 -4.53 1.04
C MET A 1 42.08 -5.13 -0.15
N SER A 2 41.39 -6.25 0.06
CA SER A 2 40.65 -6.92 -1.00
C SER A 2 39.22 -6.39 -0.98
N SER A 3 38.81 -5.70 -2.04
CA SER A 3 37.45 -5.24 -2.24
C SER A 3 36.54 -6.46 -2.46
N GLU A 4 35.72 -6.79 -1.48
CA GLU A 4 34.57 -7.68 -1.68
C GLU A 4 33.65 -7.02 -2.70
N LYS A 5 33.69 -7.51 -3.93
CA LYS A 5 32.67 -7.22 -4.94
C LYS A 5 31.34 -7.72 -4.37
N GLU A 6 30.48 -6.80 -3.93
CA GLU A 6 29.06 -7.09 -3.66
C GLU A 6 28.52 -7.88 -4.85
N ARG A 7 28.21 -9.16 -4.64
CA ARG A 7 27.51 -9.94 -5.67
C ARG A 7 26.15 -9.29 -5.84
N LYS A 8 25.86 -8.76 -7.03
CA LYS A 8 24.51 -8.35 -7.41
C LYS A 8 23.59 -9.54 -7.18
N LYS A 9 22.72 -9.45 -6.17
CA LYS A 9 21.71 -10.46 -5.89
C LYS A 9 20.76 -10.51 -7.08
N CYS A 10 20.42 -11.70 -7.56
CA CYS A 10 19.37 -11.84 -8.57
C CYS A 10 18.00 -11.81 -7.89
N PRO A 11 16.97 -11.17 -8.45
CA PRO A 11 15.62 -11.19 -7.90
C PRO A 11 15.00 -12.58 -8.02
N SER A 12 14.05 -12.91 -7.14
CA SER A 12 13.20 -14.07 -7.33
C SER A 12 12.09 -13.78 -8.35
N ASP A 13 11.56 -14.82 -9.00
CA ASP A 13 10.41 -14.68 -9.91
C ASP A 13 9.18 -14.11 -9.21
N GLU A 14 9.01 -14.42 -7.91
CA GLU A 14 7.93 -13.87 -7.09
C GLU A 14 8.07 -12.35 -6.91
N LEU A 15 9.28 -11.87 -6.64
CA LEU A 15 9.53 -10.44 -6.50
C LEU A 15 9.26 -9.69 -7.81
N LEU A 16 9.63 -10.25 -8.97
CA LEU A 16 9.35 -9.64 -10.27
C LEU A 16 7.84 -9.52 -10.51
N LYS A 17 7.06 -10.55 -10.18
CA LYS A 17 5.59 -10.49 -10.25
C LYS A 17 5.00 -9.42 -9.33
N LEU A 18 5.57 -9.23 -8.14
CA LEU A 18 5.12 -8.19 -7.21
C LEU A 18 5.44 -6.78 -7.73
N VAL A 19 6.58 -6.59 -8.39
CA VAL A 19 6.93 -5.32 -9.06
C VAL A 19 5.93 -5.02 -10.18
N GLU A 20 5.67 -5.97 -11.07
CA GLU A 20 4.69 -5.82 -12.14
C GLU A 20 3.29 -5.51 -11.60
N LEU A 21 2.88 -6.22 -10.54
CA LEU A 21 1.60 -6.02 -9.89
C LEU A 21 1.49 -4.63 -9.26
N TRP A 22 2.54 -4.17 -8.57
CA TRP A 22 2.60 -2.82 -8.02
C TRP A 22 2.46 -1.78 -9.12
N LEU A 23 3.28 -1.86 -10.17
CA LEU A 23 3.25 -0.92 -11.28
C LEU A 23 1.93 -0.96 -12.05
N LYS A 24 1.22 -2.09 -12.06
CA LYS A 24 -0.13 -2.15 -12.64
C LYS A 24 -1.16 -1.39 -11.81
N TRP A 25 -1.08 -1.49 -10.49
CA TRP A 25 -2.11 -0.98 -9.59
C TRP A 25 -1.88 0.44 -9.11
N ASP A 26 -0.63 0.81 -8.83
CA ASP A 26 -0.31 2.13 -8.33
C ASP A 26 -0.49 3.17 -9.44
N GLN A 27 -1.34 4.16 -9.16
CA GLN A 27 -1.64 5.28 -10.06
C GLN A 27 -0.93 6.58 -9.60
N CYS A 28 -0.24 6.55 -8.45
CA CYS A 28 0.51 7.70 -7.99
C CYS A 28 1.89 7.71 -8.66
N GLU A 29 2.09 8.67 -9.58
CA GLU A 29 3.30 8.78 -10.38
C GLU A 29 4.59 8.83 -9.53
N ILE A 30 4.54 9.50 -8.38
CA ILE A 30 5.70 9.63 -7.48
C ILE A 30 6.10 8.26 -6.92
N THR A 31 5.17 7.51 -6.33
CA THR A 31 5.48 6.21 -5.73
C THR A 31 5.76 5.14 -6.79
N ARG A 32 5.17 5.27 -7.97
CA ARG A 32 5.47 4.44 -9.13
C ARG A 32 6.93 4.63 -9.59
N GLN A 33 7.34 5.89 -9.80
CA GLN A 33 8.72 6.23 -10.19
C GLN A 33 9.74 5.72 -9.17
N GLU A 34 9.45 5.76 -7.87
CA GLU A 34 10.33 5.19 -6.86
C GLU A 34 10.58 3.68 -7.06
N ILE A 35 9.55 2.90 -7.42
CA ILE A 35 9.70 1.45 -7.68
C ILE A 35 10.44 1.20 -9.00
N GLU A 36 10.12 1.96 -10.05
CA GLU A 36 10.82 1.87 -11.34
C GLU A 36 12.31 2.21 -11.20
N GLN A 37 12.64 3.24 -10.42
CA GLN A 37 14.03 3.61 -10.14
C GLN A 37 14.77 2.49 -9.40
N LEU A 38 14.18 1.92 -8.34
CA LEU A 38 14.79 0.81 -7.60
C LEU A 38 14.99 -0.42 -8.49
N GLN A 39 14.08 -0.68 -9.43
CA GLN A 39 14.21 -1.75 -10.41
C GLN A 39 15.37 -1.48 -11.38
N ASN A 40 15.45 -0.28 -11.95
CA ASN A 40 16.51 0.13 -12.88
C ASN A 40 17.90 0.07 -12.23
N GLU A 41 18.00 0.43 -10.95
CA GLU A 41 19.23 0.37 -10.17
C GLU A 41 19.55 -1.04 -9.63
N SER A 42 18.71 -2.04 -9.93
CA SER A 42 18.86 -3.41 -9.43
C SER A 42 18.92 -3.49 -7.89
N LYS A 43 18.18 -2.63 -7.19
CA LYS A 43 18.12 -2.56 -5.72
C LYS A 43 17.12 -3.59 -5.17
N TRP A 44 17.33 -4.86 -5.47
CA TRP A 44 16.37 -5.94 -5.21
C TRP A 44 16.00 -6.11 -3.74
N ASP A 45 16.92 -5.94 -2.80
CA ASP A 45 16.60 -6.02 -1.37
C ASP A 45 15.68 -4.89 -0.91
N ASN A 46 15.77 -3.71 -1.52
CA ASN A 46 14.85 -2.60 -1.23
C ASN A 46 13.47 -2.88 -1.80
N LEU A 47 13.40 -3.45 -3.02
CA LEU A 47 12.13 -3.87 -3.60
C LEU A 47 11.46 -4.95 -2.77
N ASP A 48 12.22 -5.96 -2.35
CA ASP A 48 11.72 -7.06 -1.51
C ASP A 48 11.14 -6.53 -0.19
N ALA A 49 11.90 -5.68 0.52
CA ALA A 49 11.43 -5.06 1.77
C ALA A 49 10.16 -4.20 1.59
N ARG A 50 9.95 -3.61 0.40
CA ARG A 50 8.80 -2.74 0.10
C ARG A 50 7.58 -3.51 -0.41
N LEU A 51 7.77 -4.63 -1.11
CA LEU A 51 6.71 -5.29 -1.89
C LEU A 51 6.30 -6.67 -1.35
N SER A 52 7.21 -7.41 -0.72
CA SER A 52 6.97 -8.80 -0.34
C SER A 52 6.04 -8.97 0.87
N HIS A 53 5.73 -7.88 1.57
CA HIS A 53 4.86 -7.89 2.73
C HIS A 53 3.83 -6.76 2.69
N ARG A 54 2.73 -6.95 3.42
CA ARG A 54 1.67 -5.94 3.61
C ARG A 54 1.68 -5.43 5.04
N ILE A 55 1.30 -4.16 5.22
CA ILE A 55 1.04 -3.62 6.57
C ILE A 55 -0.02 -4.49 7.26
N GLN A 56 0.28 -4.90 8.49
CA GLN A 56 -0.65 -5.67 9.31
C GLN A 56 -1.43 -4.76 10.27
N PHE A 57 -2.68 -5.14 10.55
CA PHE A 57 -3.50 -4.45 11.53
C PHE A 57 -2.96 -4.72 12.94
N GLY A 58 -2.50 -3.68 13.62
CA GLY A 58 -2.18 -3.74 15.05
C GLY A 58 -3.35 -3.28 15.92
N THR A 59 -3.12 -3.20 17.23
CA THR A 59 -4.09 -2.65 18.20
C THR A 59 -4.47 -1.20 17.89
N ALA A 60 -3.58 -0.44 17.24
CA ALA A 60 -3.78 0.95 16.83
C ALA A 60 -4.04 1.11 15.32
N GLY A 61 -4.47 0.05 14.64
CA GLY A 61 -4.73 0.07 13.20
C GLY A 61 -3.48 -0.18 12.33
N LEU A 62 -3.59 0.15 11.04
CA LEU A 62 -2.50 0.07 10.07
C LEU A 62 -1.49 1.19 10.30
N ARG A 63 -0.23 0.84 10.55
CA ARG A 63 0.85 1.81 10.76
C ARG A 63 2.12 1.37 10.05
N ALA A 64 2.66 2.27 9.23
CA ALA A 64 3.96 2.11 8.59
C ALA A 64 4.56 3.50 8.26
N LYS A 65 5.84 3.53 7.89
CA LYS A 65 6.44 4.71 7.27
C LYS A 65 5.77 4.99 5.92
N MET A 66 5.68 6.25 5.51
CA MET A 66 5.24 6.60 4.16
C MET A 66 6.29 6.24 3.12
N GLY A 67 5.85 5.73 1.97
CA GLY A 67 6.71 5.39 0.83
C GLY A 67 6.05 4.41 -0.14
N SER A 68 6.72 4.12 -1.26
CA SER A 68 6.23 3.16 -2.25
C SER A 68 6.34 1.70 -1.80
N GLY A 69 5.34 0.90 -2.18
CA GLY A 69 5.27 -0.53 -1.88
C GLY A 69 4.17 -0.91 -0.89
N PHE A 70 3.80 -2.19 -0.89
CA PHE A 70 2.71 -2.75 -0.08
C PHE A 70 3.02 -2.77 1.43
N ALA A 71 4.30 -2.72 1.81
CA ALA A 71 4.76 -2.70 3.19
C ALA A 71 4.75 -1.28 3.81
N LEU A 72 4.45 -0.25 3.01
CA LEU A 72 4.49 1.15 3.42
C LEU A 72 3.14 1.85 3.26
N MET A 73 3.00 2.97 3.97
CA MET A 73 1.80 3.80 3.90
C MET A 73 1.84 4.68 2.65
N ASN A 74 0.84 4.52 1.80
CA ASN A 74 0.64 5.28 0.57
C ASN A 74 -0.83 5.17 0.14
N GLU A 75 -1.17 5.87 -0.94
CA GLU A 75 -2.53 5.94 -1.45
C GLU A 75 -3.07 4.55 -1.83
N LEU A 76 -2.28 3.73 -2.54
CA LEU A 76 -2.71 2.40 -2.95
C LEU A 76 -3.02 1.51 -1.74
N THR A 77 -2.16 1.51 -0.71
CA THR A 77 -2.39 0.75 0.52
C THR A 77 -3.67 1.20 1.25
N VAL A 78 -3.92 2.52 1.33
CA VAL A 78 -5.15 3.08 1.92
C VAL A 78 -6.39 2.68 1.11
N ILE A 79 -6.30 2.73 -0.22
CA ILE A 79 -7.39 2.33 -1.13
C ILE A 79 -7.73 0.86 -0.92
N GLN A 80 -6.73 -0.01 -0.97
CA GLN A 80 -6.94 -1.46 -0.82
C GLN A 80 -7.51 -1.84 0.55
N ALA A 81 -7.01 -1.22 1.62
CA ALA A 81 -7.54 -1.42 2.96
C ALA A 81 -9.00 -0.96 3.07
N THR A 82 -9.33 0.22 2.52
CA THR A 82 -10.69 0.76 2.52
C THR A 82 -11.65 -0.12 1.73
N GLN A 83 -11.28 -0.55 0.52
CA GLN A 83 -12.09 -1.48 -0.28
C GLN A 83 -12.30 -2.82 0.41
N GLY A 84 -11.26 -3.37 1.06
CA GLY A 84 -11.40 -4.58 1.87
C GLY A 84 -12.39 -4.39 3.02
N PHE A 85 -12.34 -3.24 3.69
CA PHE A 85 -13.23 -2.92 4.79
C PHE A 85 -14.68 -2.73 4.33
N ILE A 86 -14.92 -2.03 3.21
CA ILE A 86 -16.24 -1.88 2.61
C ILE A 86 -16.86 -3.26 2.33
N ARG A 87 -16.14 -4.14 1.61
CA ARG A 87 -16.61 -5.49 1.31
C ARG A 87 -16.90 -6.29 2.58
N HIS A 88 -16.05 -6.17 3.59
CA HIS A 88 -16.27 -6.83 4.87
C HIS A 88 -17.57 -6.35 5.53
N ILE A 89 -17.78 -5.03 5.66
CA ILE A 89 -19.01 -4.47 6.24
C ILE A 89 -20.24 -4.94 5.45
N GLN A 90 -20.22 -4.81 4.12
CA GLN A 90 -21.32 -5.23 3.25
C GLN A 90 -21.65 -6.73 3.44
N SER A 91 -20.63 -7.58 3.58
CA SER A 91 -20.84 -9.01 3.82
C SER A 91 -21.37 -9.32 5.22
N THR A 92 -20.87 -8.63 6.25
CA THR A 92 -21.17 -8.88 7.66
C THR A 92 -22.57 -8.39 8.04
N TYR A 93 -23.02 -7.29 7.44
CA TYR A 93 -24.28 -6.63 7.77
C TYR A 93 -25.35 -6.76 6.68
N LYS A 94 -25.17 -7.67 5.71
CA LYS A 94 -26.04 -7.85 4.54
C LYS A 94 -27.53 -8.01 4.89
N ASP A 95 -27.84 -8.67 6.00
CA ASP A 95 -29.21 -8.99 6.41
C ASP A 95 -29.79 -7.99 7.41
N LYS A 96 -29.03 -6.94 7.78
CA LYS A 96 -29.54 -5.88 8.65
C LYS A 96 -30.18 -4.80 7.81
N ASN A 97 -31.43 -4.47 8.12
CA ASN A 97 -32.19 -3.41 7.45
C ASN A 97 -31.80 -2.00 7.93
N ASP A 98 -30.57 -1.85 8.41
CA ASP A 98 -30.04 -0.61 8.99
C ASP A 98 -29.31 0.19 7.90
N SER A 99 -29.57 1.49 7.83
CA SER A 99 -28.76 2.40 7.04
C SER A 99 -27.35 2.47 7.63
N LEU A 100 -26.36 1.96 6.89
CA LEU A 100 -24.96 2.03 7.30
C LEU A 100 -24.42 3.46 7.12
N SER A 101 -23.71 3.95 8.13
CA SER A 101 -23.03 5.25 8.10
C SER A 101 -21.59 5.11 8.57
N VAL A 102 -20.68 5.90 7.99
CA VAL A 102 -19.26 5.93 8.37
C VAL A 102 -18.85 7.34 8.79
N VAL A 103 -18.02 7.43 9.84
CA VAL A 103 -17.36 8.68 10.25
C VAL A 103 -15.89 8.59 9.87
N ILE A 104 -15.38 9.60 9.17
CA ILE A 104 -14.00 9.66 8.71
C ILE A 104 -13.33 10.88 9.32
N GLY A 105 -12.28 10.65 10.11
CA GLY A 105 -11.46 11.68 10.73
C GLY A 105 -10.00 11.63 10.25
N PHE A 106 -9.28 12.73 10.41
CA PHE A 106 -7.84 12.83 10.17
C PHE A 106 -7.19 13.77 11.17
N ASP A 107 -5.87 13.72 11.27
CA ASP A 107 -5.07 14.53 12.19
C ASP A 107 -4.07 15.43 11.45
N ALA A 108 -3.18 16.09 12.18
CA ALA A 108 -2.20 17.03 11.62
C ALA A 108 -1.02 16.36 10.89
N ARG A 109 -0.99 15.03 10.74
CA ARG A 109 0.12 14.36 10.05
C ARG A 109 0.08 14.66 8.56
N HIS A 110 1.25 14.68 7.95
CA HIS A 110 1.38 14.82 6.51
C HIS A 110 0.57 13.73 5.79
N GLN A 111 -0.11 14.10 4.71
CA GLN A 111 -1.06 13.26 3.93
C GLN A 111 -2.33 12.78 4.65
N SER A 112 -2.50 13.01 5.97
CA SER A 112 -3.67 12.53 6.73
C SER A 112 -4.99 13.01 6.12
N GLN A 113 -5.08 14.30 5.74
CA GLN A 113 -6.24 14.86 5.05
C GLN A 113 -6.47 14.22 3.66
N LYS A 114 -5.40 13.91 2.91
CA LYS A 114 -5.51 13.28 1.59
C LYS A 114 -6.06 11.87 1.71
N PHE A 115 -5.54 11.09 2.67
CA PHE A 115 -6.00 9.73 2.93
C PHE A 115 -7.47 9.71 3.36
N ALA A 116 -7.89 10.62 4.25
CA ALA A 116 -9.31 10.72 4.62
C ALA A 116 -10.22 11.04 3.42
N ARG A 117 -9.80 11.93 2.52
CA ARG A 117 -10.56 12.23 1.29
C ARG A 117 -10.64 11.01 0.35
N LEU A 118 -9.55 10.27 0.19
CA LEU A 118 -9.56 9.02 -0.59
C LEU A 118 -10.50 7.98 0.01
N THR A 119 -10.44 7.78 1.34
CA THR A 119 -11.36 6.89 2.05
C THR A 119 -12.82 7.32 1.83
N ALA A 120 -13.12 8.62 1.96
CA ALA A 120 -14.48 9.14 1.77
C ALA A 120 -14.98 8.94 0.34
N ALA A 121 -14.14 9.17 -0.66
CA ALA A 121 -14.49 8.95 -2.06
C ALA A 121 -14.85 7.48 -2.33
N LEU A 122 -14.10 6.53 -1.77
CA LEU A 122 -14.39 5.10 -1.94
C LEU A 122 -15.74 4.71 -1.32
N PHE A 123 -16.03 5.16 -0.10
CA PHE A 123 -17.34 4.92 0.53
C PHE A 123 -18.52 5.59 -0.20
N ALA A 124 -18.27 6.65 -0.97
CA ALA A 124 -19.31 7.32 -1.74
C ALA A 124 -19.60 6.64 -3.10
N HIS A 125 -18.73 5.73 -3.56
CA HIS A 125 -18.82 5.10 -4.88
C HIS A 125 -19.10 3.60 -4.86
N GLU A 126 -18.98 2.93 -3.71
CA GLU A 126 -19.21 1.49 -3.51
C GLU A 126 -20.53 1.23 -2.76
#